data_AF-A0A835XCV7-F1
#
_entry.id   AF-A0A835XCV7-F1
#
_cell.length_a   1.000
_cell.length_b   1.000
_cell.length_c   1.000
_cell.angle_alpha   90.00
_cell.angle_beta   90.00
_cell.angle_gamma   90.00
#
_symmetry.space_group_name_H-M   'P 1'
#
loop_
_entity.id
_entity.type
_entity.pdbx_description
1 polymer ?
#
loop_
_entity_poly.entity_id
_entity_poly.type
_entity_poly.pdbx_seq_one_letter_code
_entity_poly.pdbx_strand_id
1 'polypeptide(L)'
;MYLTLKTVFVIFLIVIFAISMQTATAEQLELYTDSAVYSDGQPLFVYGKALSNENLILRLFAPDGTIPKFDQIIVSNEGTFDNILITWPQTSTNFPYGTYTVEAISTTQNGLSRTVDIKFTSSTELIQVPVERRVNTLVFAPETAAVNQAFRVFVQTTSDGLLIGNDPNELLGTSHVHLPTGQVVSLSNSFQMLHDGLFFIDFTPQQIATYVFHIVTFSKGTVSHGSAATLVLSQDISGVAEQVIKLNSILEQTSDELDKLKTEISGFGSTLETASGNIDSSVTSISTSVSNIEEASLQLNSLLFPIVASIGIIVALQIAIFARRR
;
A
#
# COMPACT_ATOMS: atom_id res chain seq x y z
N MET A 1 -60.50 -48.77 -35.67
CA MET A 1 -59.16 -48.18 -35.46
C MET A 1 -59.19 -46.74 -34.98
N TYR A 2 -60.12 -45.89 -35.45
CA TYR A 2 -60.24 -44.49 -34.98
C TYR A 2 -60.77 -44.33 -33.54
N LEU A 3 -61.62 -45.25 -33.07
CA LEU A 3 -62.21 -45.18 -31.73
C LEU A 3 -61.16 -45.46 -30.64
N THR A 4 -60.26 -46.42 -30.89
CA THR A 4 -59.19 -46.81 -29.95
C THR A 4 -58.11 -45.73 -29.78
N LEU A 5 -57.78 -44.99 -30.84
CA LEU A 5 -56.77 -43.91 -30.75
C LEU A 5 -57.28 -42.70 -29.94
N LYS A 6 -58.57 -42.37 -30.06
CA LYS A 6 -59.21 -41.32 -29.24
C LYS A 6 -59.23 -41.69 -27.76
N THR A 7 -59.55 -42.95 -27.43
CA THR A 7 -59.57 -43.40 -26.03
C THR A 7 -58.17 -43.35 -25.40
N VAL A 8 -57.13 -43.77 -26.14
CA VAL A 8 -55.73 -43.70 -25.66
C VAL A 8 -55.28 -42.25 -25.47
N PHE A 9 -55.62 -41.34 -26.40
CA PHE A 9 -55.29 -39.93 -26.28
C PHE A 9 -55.96 -39.25 -25.08
N VAL A 10 -57.22 -39.58 -24.79
CA VAL A 10 -57.95 -39.05 -23.62
C VAL A 10 -57.35 -39.58 -22.32
N ILE A 11 -56.99 -40.86 -22.25
CA ILE A 11 -56.31 -41.44 -21.07
C ILE A 11 -54.94 -40.77 -20.85
N PHE A 12 -54.18 -40.54 -21.92
CA PHE A 12 -52.90 -39.83 -21.84
C PHE A 12 -53.06 -38.39 -21.35
N LEU A 13 -54.10 -37.68 -21.77
CA LEU A 13 -54.42 -36.32 -21.29
C LEU A 13 -54.86 -36.31 -19.82
N ILE A 14 -55.63 -37.30 -19.37
CA ILE A 14 -56.01 -37.46 -17.96
C ILE A 14 -54.78 -37.77 -17.10
N VAL A 15 -53.85 -38.60 -17.60
CA VAL A 15 -52.59 -38.88 -16.91
C VAL A 15 -51.71 -37.64 -16.84
N ILE A 16 -51.56 -36.87 -17.92
CA ILE A 16 -50.83 -35.59 -17.89
C ILE A 16 -51.48 -34.59 -16.93
N PHE A 17 -52.82 -34.49 -16.94
CA PHE A 17 -53.55 -33.61 -16.05
C PHE A 17 -53.40 -34.04 -14.57
N ALA A 18 -53.43 -35.34 -14.29
CA ALA A 18 -53.21 -35.89 -12.95
C ALA A 18 -51.75 -35.71 -12.47
N ILE A 19 -50.76 -35.80 -13.37
CA ILE A 19 -49.36 -35.52 -13.05
C ILE A 19 -49.16 -34.01 -12.79
N SER A 20 -49.87 -33.13 -13.52
CA SER A 20 -49.82 -31.68 -13.27
C SER A 20 -50.54 -31.21 -11.99
N MET A 21 -51.38 -32.07 -11.39
CA MET A 21 -52.09 -31.80 -10.13
C MET A 21 -51.34 -32.32 -8.89
N GLN A 22 -50.20 -33.01 -9.06
CA GLN A 22 -49.32 -33.34 -7.94
C GLN A 22 -48.41 -32.14 -7.62
N THR A 23 -48.87 -31.39 -6.62
CA THR A 23 -48.14 -30.47 -5.72
C THR A 23 -47.61 -29.15 -6.31
N ALA A 24 -48.55 -28.25 -6.63
CA ALA A 24 -48.41 -26.88 -6.17
C ALA A 24 -48.74 -26.85 -4.66
N THR A 25 -47.83 -27.29 -3.80
CA THR A 25 -47.91 -26.95 -2.37
C THR A 25 -47.61 -25.47 -2.25
N ALA A 26 -48.61 -24.66 -1.92
CA ALA A 26 -48.39 -23.28 -1.50
C ALA A 26 -47.36 -23.30 -0.36
N GLU A 27 -46.29 -22.50 -0.48
CA GLU A 27 -45.31 -22.33 0.60
C GLU A 27 -46.06 -21.90 1.88
N GLN A 28 -46.20 -22.81 2.84
CA GLN A 28 -47.01 -22.59 4.04
C GLN A 28 -46.21 -21.96 5.18
N LEU A 29 -44.89 -21.76 4.98
CA LEU A 29 -44.03 -21.17 5.99
C LEU A 29 -44.19 -19.64 6.02
N GLU A 30 -44.76 -19.15 7.12
CA GLU A 30 -44.85 -17.75 7.48
C GLU A 30 -44.13 -17.54 8.83
N LEU A 31 -43.46 -16.40 8.98
CA LEU A 31 -42.72 -16.04 10.20
C LEU A 31 -42.97 -14.58 10.54
N TYR A 32 -43.36 -14.34 11.78
CA TYR A 32 -43.57 -13.02 12.36
C TYR A 32 -42.93 -12.94 13.74
N THR A 33 -42.70 -11.71 14.18
CA THR A 33 -42.26 -11.37 15.54
C THR A 33 -43.29 -10.46 16.20
N ASP A 34 -43.31 -10.43 17.53
CA ASP A 34 -44.22 -9.57 18.29
C ASP A 34 -43.85 -8.08 18.22
N SER A 35 -42.59 -7.77 17.92
CA SER A 35 -42.09 -6.41 17.70
C SER A 35 -41.01 -6.42 16.61
N ALA A 36 -40.75 -5.23 16.05
CA ALA A 36 -39.60 -5.00 15.17
C ALA A 36 -38.37 -4.48 15.95
N VAL A 37 -38.57 -3.98 17.17
CA VAL A 37 -37.54 -3.33 18.01
C VAL A 37 -37.63 -3.85 19.42
N TYR A 38 -36.48 -4.21 19.98
CA TYR A 38 -36.34 -4.77 21.31
C TYR A 38 -35.25 -4.05 22.12
N SER A 39 -35.40 -4.06 23.44
CA SER A 39 -34.41 -3.62 24.41
C SER A 39 -34.17 -4.70 25.47
N ASP A 40 -33.20 -4.47 26.35
CA ASP A 40 -32.80 -5.42 27.37
C ASP A 40 -33.99 -5.95 28.19
N GLY A 41 -33.97 -7.26 28.48
CA GLY A 41 -34.97 -7.96 29.28
C GLY A 41 -36.27 -8.27 28.55
N GLN A 42 -36.47 -7.79 27.32
CA GLN A 42 -37.68 -8.09 26.56
C GLN A 42 -37.62 -9.50 25.93
N PRO A 43 -38.71 -10.28 25.97
CA PRO A 43 -38.81 -11.53 25.23
C PRO A 43 -39.01 -11.27 23.73
N LEU A 44 -38.31 -12.02 22.89
CA LEU A 44 -38.57 -12.14 21.46
C LEU A 44 -39.52 -13.31 21.24
N PHE A 45 -40.79 -12.99 20.97
CA PHE A 45 -41.77 -13.99 20.57
C PHE A 45 -41.76 -14.15 19.05
N VAL A 46 -41.59 -15.38 18.61
CA VAL A 46 -41.66 -15.75 17.19
C VAL A 46 -42.89 -16.61 16.97
N TYR A 47 -43.66 -16.32 15.93
CA TYR A 47 -44.88 -17.07 15.64
C TYR A 47 -45.17 -17.08 14.14
N GLY A 48 -46.02 -18.00 13.71
CA GLY A 48 -46.38 -18.11 12.31
C GLY A 48 -47.14 -19.36 11.95
N LYS A 49 -47.05 -19.71 10.66
CA LYS A 49 -47.68 -20.90 10.08
C LYS A 49 -46.64 -21.77 9.40
N ALA A 50 -46.89 -23.07 9.39
CA ALA A 50 -46.06 -24.08 8.76
C ALA A 50 -46.87 -25.38 8.56
N LEU A 51 -46.25 -26.45 8.05
CA LEU A 51 -46.94 -27.73 7.94
C LEU A 51 -47.24 -28.32 9.32
N SER A 52 -48.42 -28.88 9.48
CA SER A 52 -48.82 -29.50 10.74
C SER A 52 -47.88 -30.65 11.13
N ASN A 53 -47.53 -30.72 12.42
CA ASN A 53 -46.64 -31.73 13.01
C ASN A 53 -45.23 -31.78 12.41
N GLU A 54 -44.81 -30.75 11.66
CA GLU A 54 -43.44 -30.70 11.17
C GLU A 54 -42.47 -30.18 12.22
N ASN A 55 -41.19 -30.55 12.10
CA ASN A 55 -40.12 -29.92 12.87
C ASN A 55 -39.69 -28.63 12.17
N LEU A 56 -39.70 -27.52 12.91
CA LEU A 56 -39.10 -26.26 12.49
C LEU A 56 -37.81 -26.01 13.26
N ILE A 57 -36.83 -25.45 12.56
CA ILE A 57 -35.62 -24.89 13.17
C ILE A 57 -35.78 -23.37 13.19
N LEU A 58 -35.64 -22.77 14.36
CA LEU A 58 -35.62 -21.32 14.56
C LEU A 58 -34.19 -20.90 14.87
N ARG A 59 -33.68 -19.88 14.19
CA ARG A 59 -32.33 -19.34 14.41
C ARG A 59 -32.40 -17.84 14.59
N LEU A 60 -31.60 -17.32 15.50
CA LEU A 60 -31.30 -15.90 15.62
C LEU A 60 -29.89 -15.66 15.14
N PHE A 61 -29.72 -14.85 14.10
CA PHE A 61 -28.43 -14.37 13.62
C PHE A 61 -28.11 -13.01 14.22
N ALA A 62 -26.90 -12.86 14.74
CA ALA A 62 -26.34 -11.59 15.17
C ALA A 62 -25.90 -10.73 13.96
N PRO A 63 -25.60 -9.42 14.15
CA PRO A 63 -25.22 -8.54 13.05
C PRO A 63 -23.93 -8.98 12.32
N ASP A 64 -23.06 -9.73 12.99
CA ASP A 64 -21.84 -10.34 12.45
C ASP A 64 -22.09 -11.64 11.66
N GLY A 65 -23.32 -12.16 11.68
CA GLY A 65 -23.72 -13.41 11.04
C GLY A 65 -23.56 -14.65 11.91
N THR A 66 -23.08 -14.53 13.16
CA THR A 66 -23.05 -15.65 14.11
C THR A 66 -24.46 -16.03 14.57
N ILE A 67 -24.64 -17.25 15.10
CA ILE A 67 -25.94 -17.74 15.57
C ILE A 67 -25.91 -17.81 17.11
N PRO A 68 -26.25 -16.72 17.83
CA PRO A 68 -26.29 -16.71 19.29
C PRO A 68 -27.37 -17.62 19.89
N LYS A 69 -28.46 -17.89 19.16
CA LYS A 69 -29.56 -18.76 19.61
C LYS A 69 -30.15 -19.56 18.47
N PHE A 70 -30.51 -20.81 18.77
CA PHE A 70 -31.32 -21.64 17.92
C PHE A 70 -32.21 -22.55 18.78
N ASP A 71 -33.40 -22.85 18.28
CA ASP A 71 -34.34 -23.80 18.86
C ASP A 71 -34.89 -24.72 17.77
N GLN A 72 -35.38 -25.89 18.18
CA GLN A 72 -36.16 -26.78 17.33
C GLN A 72 -37.52 -27.01 17.98
N ILE A 73 -38.59 -26.77 17.23
CA ILE A 73 -39.98 -26.88 17.71
C ILE A 73 -40.79 -27.80 16.80
N ILE A 74 -41.87 -28.37 17.35
CA ILE A 74 -42.85 -29.13 16.58
C ILE A 74 -44.07 -28.24 16.37
N VAL A 75 -44.47 -28.08 15.11
CA VAL A 75 -45.65 -27.29 14.73
C VAL A 75 -46.92 -27.99 15.19
N SER A 76 -47.90 -27.21 15.64
CA SER A 76 -49.16 -27.74 16.15
C SER A 76 -49.93 -28.55 15.09
N ASN A 77 -50.92 -29.33 15.55
CA ASN A 77 -51.86 -30.01 14.67
C ASN A 77 -52.65 -29.06 13.76
N GLU A 78 -52.71 -27.77 14.11
CA GLU A 78 -53.43 -26.74 13.34
C GLU A 78 -52.52 -26.01 12.34
N GLY A 79 -51.22 -26.37 12.28
CA GLY A 79 -50.26 -25.74 11.37
C GLY A 79 -49.75 -24.38 11.86
N THR A 80 -49.89 -24.10 13.15
CA THR A 80 -49.41 -22.87 13.80
C THR A 80 -48.28 -23.17 14.78
N PHE A 81 -47.42 -22.18 15.00
CA PHE A 81 -46.39 -22.25 16.02
C PHE A 81 -46.20 -20.90 16.70
N ASP A 82 -45.77 -20.95 17.95
CA ASP A 82 -45.30 -19.83 18.74
C ASP A 82 -44.19 -20.30 19.68
N ASN A 83 -43.18 -19.47 19.92
CA ASN A 83 -42.07 -19.76 20.82
C ASN A 83 -41.43 -18.46 21.33
N ILE A 84 -40.86 -18.48 22.53
CA ILE A 84 -39.93 -17.43 22.99
C ILE A 84 -38.53 -17.87 22.59
N LEU A 85 -37.97 -17.25 21.53
CA LEU A 85 -36.66 -17.64 21.02
C LEU A 85 -35.51 -17.17 21.93
N ILE A 86 -35.67 -15.99 22.54
CA ILE A 86 -34.73 -15.45 23.52
C ILE A 86 -35.43 -14.41 24.40
N THR A 87 -34.97 -14.26 25.64
CA THR A 87 -35.15 -13.02 26.40
C THR A 87 -33.88 -12.20 26.27
N TRP A 88 -33.97 -11.02 25.67
CA TRP A 88 -32.80 -10.19 25.36
C TRP A 88 -31.95 -9.96 26.62
N PRO A 89 -30.66 -10.36 26.61
CA PRO A 89 -29.78 -10.09 27.74
C PRO A 89 -29.43 -8.61 27.80
N GLN A 90 -28.73 -8.20 28.85
CA GLN A 90 -28.04 -6.92 28.85
C GLN A 90 -27.02 -6.86 27.70
N THR A 91 -26.91 -5.70 27.04
CA THR A 91 -25.94 -5.52 25.95
C THR A 91 -24.52 -5.90 26.38
N SER A 92 -23.81 -6.61 25.52
CA SER A 92 -22.42 -7.05 25.75
C SER A 92 -21.69 -7.25 24.42
N THR A 93 -20.42 -7.64 24.46
CA THR A 93 -19.69 -8.02 23.24
C THR A 93 -20.30 -9.23 22.53
N ASN A 94 -21.04 -10.08 23.24
CA ASN A 94 -21.66 -11.30 22.69
C ASN A 94 -23.10 -11.04 22.23
N PHE A 95 -23.73 -9.99 22.76
CA PHE A 95 -25.05 -9.50 22.36
C PHE A 95 -25.01 -7.98 22.24
N PRO A 96 -24.34 -7.45 21.21
CA PRO A 96 -24.28 -6.02 20.97
C PRO A 96 -25.59 -5.52 20.37
N TYR A 97 -25.87 -4.22 20.52
CA TYR A 97 -26.95 -3.58 19.76
C TYR A 97 -26.71 -3.68 18.25
N GLY A 98 -27.78 -3.81 17.48
CA GLY A 98 -27.70 -3.96 16.03
C GLY A 98 -28.92 -4.61 15.41
N THR A 99 -28.82 -4.94 14.13
CA THR A 99 -29.87 -5.65 13.39
C THR A 99 -29.61 -7.16 13.44
N TYR A 100 -30.55 -7.88 14.03
CA TYR A 100 -30.54 -9.33 14.10
C TYR A 100 -31.52 -9.89 13.08
N THR A 101 -31.26 -11.09 12.58
CA THR A 101 -32.17 -11.78 11.66
C THR A 101 -32.72 -13.02 12.35
N VAL A 102 -34.03 -13.11 12.47
CA VAL A 102 -34.70 -14.35 12.86
C VAL A 102 -34.97 -15.14 11.59
N GLU A 103 -34.68 -16.44 11.62
CA GLU A 103 -34.94 -17.35 10.52
C GLU A 103 -35.72 -18.57 11.01
N ALA A 104 -36.75 -18.94 10.27
CA ALA A 104 -37.44 -20.22 10.40
C ALA A 104 -37.10 -21.09 9.20
N ILE A 105 -36.84 -22.38 9.45
CA ILE A 105 -36.52 -23.37 8.41
C ILE A 105 -37.42 -24.59 8.59
N SER A 106 -38.12 -24.94 7.52
CA SER A 106 -38.86 -26.19 7.44
C SER A 106 -37.94 -27.36 7.11
N THR A 107 -37.97 -28.39 7.96
CA THR A 107 -37.21 -29.63 7.73
C THR A 107 -37.90 -30.57 6.73
N THR A 108 -39.19 -30.37 6.46
CA THR A 108 -40.00 -31.26 5.61
C THR A 108 -40.30 -30.68 4.22
N GLN A 109 -40.24 -29.35 4.07
CA GLN A 109 -40.45 -28.63 2.81
C GLN A 109 -39.12 -28.31 2.12
N ASN A 110 -38.25 -29.31 1.95
CA ASN A 110 -36.95 -29.17 1.27
C ASN A 110 -36.06 -28.02 1.81
N GLY A 111 -36.12 -27.71 3.11
CA GLY A 111 -35.32 -26.63 3.70
C GLY A 111 -35.87 -25.22 3.41
N LEU A 112 -37.14 -25.08 3.01
CA LEU A 112 -37.79 -23.78 2.83
C LEU A 112 -37.55 -22.90 4.06
N SER A 113 -37.12 -21.66 3.83
CA SER A 113 -36.78 -20.73 4.90
C SER A 113 -37.46 -19.37 4.73
N ARG A 114 -37.79 -18.74 5.86
CA ARG A 114 -38.26 -17.37 5.98
C ARG A 114 -37.45 -16.61 7.01
N THR A 115 -37.17 -15.35 6.72
CA THR A 115 -36.40 -14.47 7.60
C THR A 115 -37.15 -13.18 7.92
N VAL A 116 -36.92 -12.63 9.11
CA VAL A 116 -37.38 -11.30 9.50
C VAL A 116 -36.26 -10.59 10.26
N ASP A 117 -35.99 -9.33 9.89
CA ASP A 117 -35.01 -8.50 10.56
C ASP A 117 -35.66 -7.73 11.72
N ILE A 118 -34.96 -7.69 12.85
CA ILE A 118 -35.36 -6.99 14.07
C ILE A 118 -34.19 -6.16 14.60
N LYS A 119 -34.47 -5.11 15.37
CA LYS A 119 -33.45 -4.25 15.98
C LYS A 119 -33.36 -4.51 17.48
N PHE A 120 -32.15 -4.71 18.00
CA PHE A 120 -31.85 -4.67 19.42
C PHE A 120 -31.14 -3.36 19.76
N THR A 121 -31.68 -2.59 20.71
CA THR A 121 -31.27 -1.21 21.01
C THR A 121 -31.40 -0.91 22.51
N SER A 122 -30.76 0.17 22.97
CA SER A 122 -30.83 0.62 24.37
C SER A 122 -32.21 1.10 24.80
N SER A 123 -33.13 1.33 23.86
CA SER A 123 -34.51 1.73 24.11
C SER A 123 -35.45 1.16 23.04
N THR A 124 -36.72 0.99 23.41
CA THR A 124 -37.82 0.68 22.50
C THR A 124 -38.59 1.91 22.04
N GLU A 125 -38.13 3.11 22.39
CA GLU A 125 -38.74 4.35 21.92
C GLU A 125 -38.73 4.40 20.39
N LEU A 126 -39.95 4.37 19.82
CA LEU A 126 -40.22 4.36 18.40
C LEU A 126 -39.82 5.70 17.78
N ILE A 127 -38.57 5.80 17.32
CA ILE A 127 -38.33 6.65 16.16
C ILE A 127 -38.98 5.87 15.00
N GLN A 128 -39.91 6.48 14.26
CA GLN A 128 -40.63 5.87 13.11
C GLN A 128 -39.70 5.54 11.91
N VAL A 129 -38.48 5.11 12.18
CA VAL A 129 -37.50 4.74 11.17
C VAL A 129 -37.65 3.23 10.92
N PRO A 130 -37.73 2.79 9.66
CA PRO A 130 -37.70 1.37 9.34
C PRO A 130 -36.45 0.70 9.95
N VAL A 131 -36.56 -0.57 10.32
CA VAL A 131 -35.40 -1.37 10.75
C VAL A 131 -34.43 -1.45 9.58
N GLU A 132 -33.35 -0.67 9.68
CA GLU A 132 -32.32 -0.59 8.65
C GLU A 132 -31.00 -1.16 9.18
N ARG A 133 -30.44 -2.11 8.41
CA ARG A 133 -29.09 -2.65 8.61
C ARG A 133 -28.09 -1.68 8.01
N ARG A 134 -27.17 -1.14 8.82
CA ARG A 134 -26.15 -0.20 8.36
C ARG A 134 -24.85 -0.93 8.06
N VAL A 135 -24.52 -1.08 6.77
CA VAL A 135 -23.23 -1.61 6.34
C VAL A 135 -22.26 -0.46 6.06
N ASN A 136 -21.03 -0.58 6.54
CA ASN A 136 -19.97 0.40 6.32
C ASN A 136 -18.73 -0.26 5.71
N THR A 137 -18.11 0.43 4.76
CA THR A 137 -16.88 0.01 4.08
C THR A 137 -15.82 1.09 4.26
N LEU A 138 -14.71 0.76 4.91
CA LEU A 138 -13.54 1.63 5.02
C LEU A 138 -12.40 1.06 4.18
N VAL A 139 -11.71 1.93 3.46
CA VAL A 139 -10.62 1.55 2.56
C VAL A 139 -9.39 2.35 2.95
N PHE A 140 -8.28 1.64 3.19
CA PHE A 140 -7.00 2.24 3.54
C PHE A 140 -5.99 1.85 2.46
N ALA A 141 -5.47 2.85 1.76
CA ALA A 141 -4.39 2.69 0.80
C ALA A 141 -3.29 3.69 1.16
N PRO A 142 -2.01 3.40 0.85
CA PRO A 142 -0.96 4.40 0.98
C PRO A 142 -1.27 5.59 0.05
N GLU A 143 -0.99 6.81 0.52
CA GLU A 143 -1.22 8.02 -0.28
C GLU A 143 -0.31 8.05 -1.52
N THR A 144 0.90 7.50 -1.39
CA THR A 144 1.89 7.41 -2.47
C THR A 144 2.46 5.99 -2.59
N ALA A 145 2.83 5.60 -3.80
CA ALA A 145 3.52 4.34 -4.08
C ALA A 145 4.48 4.50 -5.26
N ALA A 146 5.37 3.53 -5.47
CA ALA A 146 6.24 3.48 -6.65
C ALA A 146 5.67 2.60 -7.75
N VAL A 147 5.93 2.97 -9.00
CA VAL A 147 5.64 2.10 -10.15
C VAL A 147 6.42 0.78 -10.03
N ASN A 148 5.77 -0.33 -10.39
CA ASN A 148 6.28 -1.70 -10.32
C ASN A 148 6.61 -2.23 -8.91
N GLN A 149 6.18 -1.53 -7.86
CA GLN A 149 6.33 -1.97 -6.48
C GLN A 149 4.96 -2.29 -5.90
N ALA A 150 4.80 -3.52 -5.39
CA ALA A 150 3.55 -3.93 -4.76
C ALA A 150 3.30 -3.10 -3.48
N PHE A 151 2.07 -2.66 -3.30
CA PHE A 151 1.59 -2.07 -2.06
C PHE A 151 0.27 -2.69 -1.66
N ARG A 152 -0.04 -2.60 -0.37
CA ARG A 152 -1.23 -3.21 0.21
C ARG A 152 -2.35 -2.20 0.36
N VAL A 153 -3.55 -2.58 -0.04
CA VAL A 153 -4.80 -1.86 0.25
C VAL A 153 -5.61 -2.70 1.21
N PHE A 154 -5.99 -2.12 2.35
CA PHE A 154 -6.81 -2.75 3.36
C PHE A 154 -8.27 -2.32 3.22
N VAL A 155 -9.17 -3.24 3.54
CA VAL A 155 -10.60 -3.02 3.54
C VAL A 155 -11.16 -3.50 4.87
N GLN A 156 -11.92 -2.65 5.54
CA GLN A 156 -12.71 -3.03 6.70
C GLN A 156 -14.20 -2.93 6.38
N THR A 157 -14.95 -3.98 6.71
CA THR A 157 -16.39 -4.05 6.53
C THR A 157 -17.10 -4.27 7.85
N THR A 158 -18.10 -3.46 8.14
CA THR A 158 -18.93 -3.63 9.33
C THR A 158 -20.43 -3.60 9.03
N SER A 159 -21.23 -4.27 9.86
CA SER A 159 -22.69 -4.14 9.92
C SER A 159 -23.08 -3.72 11.33
N ASP A 160 -23.77 -2.58 11.46
CA ASP A 160 -24.15 -1.98 12.75
C ASP A 160 -22.97 -1.87 13.74
N GLY A 161 -21.74 -1.70 13.21
CA GLY A 161 -20.51 -1.56 13.99
C GLY A 161 -19.73 -2.85 14.25
N LEU A 162 -20.29 -4.03 13.94
CA LEU A 162 -19.58 -5.31 14.04
C LEU A 162 -18.90 -5.67 12.74
N LEU A 163 -17.71 -6.28 12.82
CA LEU A 163 -17.00 -6.80 11.64
C LEU A 163 -17.84 -7.88 10.97
N ILE A 164 -17.95 -7.80 9.64
CA ILE A 164 -18.74 -8.75 8.84
C ILE A 164 -17.92 -9.36 7.71
N GLY A 165 -18.19 -10.63 7.44
CA GLY A 165 -17.79 -11.31 6.21
C GLY A 165 -16.69 -12.33 6.40
N ASN A 166 -17.02 -13.58 6.07
CA ASN A 166 -16.11 -14.72 6.10
C ASN A 166 -15.63 -15.12 4.70
N ASP A 167 -16.35 -14.70 3.65
CA ASP A 167 -15.92 -14.89 2.27
C ASP A 167 -15.87 -13.54 1.54
N PRO A 168 -14.67 -13.05 1.19
CA PRO A 168 -14.55 -11.79 0.46
C PRO A 168 -15.12 -11.85 -0.96
N ASN A 169 -15.29 -13.02 -1.56
CA ASN A 169 -15.84 -13.12 -2.92
C ASN A 169 -17.33 -12.84 -2.95
N GLU A 170 -18.06 -13.29 -1.93
CA GLU A 170 -19.48 -12.96 -1.76
C GLU A 170 -19.66 -11.50 -1.34
N LEU A 171 -18.80 -11.02 -0.44
CA LEU A 171 -18.94 -9.71 0.19
C LEU A 171 -18.46 -8.55 -0.69
N LEU A 172 -17.30 -8.72 -1.36
CA LEU A 172 -16.56 -7.66 -2.07
C LEU A 172 -16.48 -7.88 -3.59
N GLY A 173 -17.22 -8.85 -4.12
CA GLY A 173 -17.07 -9.36 -5.48
C GLY A 173 -17.21 -8.34 -6.61
N THR A 174 -17.85 -7.19 -6.36
CA THR A 174 -18.05 -6.10 -7.33
C THR A 174 -17.04 -4.95 -7.20
N SER A 175 -16.04 -5.11 -6.33
CA SER A 175 -14.98 -4.11 -6.13
C SER A 175 -14.04 -4.04 -7.34
N HIS A 176 -13.49 -2.85 -7.59
CA HIS A 176 -12.64 -2.59 -8.74
C HIS A 176 -11.66 -1.44 -8.48
N VAL A 177 -10.66 -1.32 -9.36
CA VAL A 177 -9.73 -0.19 -9.38
C VAL A 177 -9.86 0.57 -10.69
N HIS A 178 -9.91 1.90 -10.61
CA HIS A 178 -9.76 2.79 -11.76
C HIS A 178 -8.28 3.02 -12.02
N LEU A 179 -7.84 2.66 -13.22
CA LEU A 179 -6.48 2.89 -13.69
C LEU A 179 -6.34 4.34 -14.19
N PRO A 180 -5.10 4.86 -14.26
CA PRO A 180 -4.82 6.16 -14.85
C PRO A 180 -5.37 6.38 -16.27
N THR A 181 -5.50 5.29 -17.03
CA THR A 181 -6.03 5.31 -18.40
C THR A 181 -7.56 5.48 -18.46
N GLY A 182 -8.24 5.50 -17.31
CA GLY A 182 -9.69 5.46 -17.20
C GLY A 182 -10.29 4.05 -17.31
N GLN A 183 -9.46 3.03 -17.53
CA GLN A 183 -9.90 1.64 -17.52
C GLN A 183 -10.27 1.19 -16.11
N VAL A 184 -11.19 0.24 -16.01
CA VAL A 184 -11.62 -0.37 -14.76
C VAL A 184 -11.16 -1.82 -14.75
N VAL A 185 -10.46 -2.21 -13.69
CA VAL A 185 -10.04 -3.60 -13.46
C VAL A 185 -10.76 -4.15 -12.25
N SER A 186 -11.44 -5.28 -12.42
CA SER A 186 -12.10 -5.98 -11.32
C SER A 186 -11.08 -6.48 -10.30
N LEU A 187 -11.42 -6.35 -9.02
CA LEU A 187 -10.67 -6.90 -7.89
C LEU A 187 -11.32 -8.18 -7.35
N SER A 188 -12.33 -8.72 -8.05
CA SER A 188 -12.98 -9.98 -7.70
C SER A 188 -11.92 -11.08 -7.57
N ASN A 189 -12.04 -11.91 -6.52
CA ASN A 189 -11.08 -12.97 -6.18
C ASN A 189 -9.64 -12.52 -5.87
N SER A 190 -9.38 -11.22 -5.75
CA SER A 190 -8.05 -10.71 -5.38
C SER A 190 -7.90 -10.48 -3.87
N PHE A 191 -9.02 -10.39 -3.14
CA PHE A 191 -9.03 -10.13 -1.71
C PHE A 191 -8.59 -11.35 -0.91
N GLN A 192 -7.69 -11.10 0.02
CA GLN A 192 -7.29 -12.04 1.05
C GLN A 192 -7.87 -11.58 2.38
N MET A 193 -8.26 -12.54 3.22
CA MET A 193 -8.72 -12.25 4.58
C MET A 193 -7.53 -12.15 5.53
N LEU A 194 -7.47 -11.06 6.29
CA LEU A 194 -6.58 -10.91 7.44
C LEU A 194 -7.26 -11.37 8.72
N HIS A 195 -8.53 -10.99 8.88
CA HIS A 195 -9.42 -11.32 9.99
C HIS A 195 -10.87 -11.14 9.50
N ASP A 196 -11.86 -11.65 10.22
CA ASP A 196 -13.28 -11.36 9.92
C ASP A 196 -13.50 -9.86 9.76
N GLY A 197 -14.13 -9.47 8.66
CA GLY A 197 -14.36 -8.07 8.28
C GLY A 197 -13.11 -7.23 8.02
N LEU A 198 -11.92 -7.82 7.92
CA LEU A 198 -10.66 -7.17 7.54
C LEU A 198 -10.00 -7.93 6.39
N PHE A 199 -9.93 -7.29 5.23
CA PHE A 199 -9.39 -7.86 4.00
C PHE A 199 -8.27 -7.00 3.46
N PHE A 200 -7.48 -7.57 2.54
CA PHE A 200 -6.48 -6.82 1.80
C PHE A 200 -6.29 -7.34 0.38
N ILE A 201 -5.74 -6.48 -0.46
CA ILE A 201 -5.15 -6.82 -1.76
C ILE A 201 -3.72 -6.31 -1.81
N ASP A 202 -2.84 -7.06 -2.47
CA ASP A 202 -1.53 -6.57 -2.87
C ASP A 202 -1.60 -6.14 -4.33
N PHE A 203 -1.45 -4.84 -4.59
CA PHE A 203 -1.59 -4.24 -5.91
C PHE A 203 -0.23 -3.74 -6.42
N THR A 204 0.13 -4.10 -7.65
CA THR A 204 1.39 -3.66 -8.29
C THR A 204 1.08 -2.73 -9.46
N PRO A 205 1.23 -1.41 -9.31
CA PRO A 205 0.90 -0.46 -10.37
C PRO A 205 1.95 -0.51 -11.48
N GLN A 206 1.51 -0.39 -12.73
CA GLN A 206 2.40 -0.48 -13.92
C GLN A 206 2.64 0.89 -14.60
N GLN A 207 2.00 1.94 -14.08
CA GLN A 207 2.03 3.28 -14.66
C GLN A 207 2.05 4.32 -13.54
N ILE A 208 2.72 5.45 -13.80
CA ILE A 208 2.76 6.63 -12.93
C ILE A 208 1.47 7.42 -13.14
N ALA A 209 0.71 7.65 -12.06
CA ALA A 209 -0.46 8.51 -11.92
C ALA A 209 -1.34 7.99 -10.76
N THR A 210 -2.52 8.57 -10.58
CA THR A 210 -3.46 8.19 -9.53
C THR A 210 -4.24 6.92 -9.90
N TYR A 211 -4.29 5.97 -8.97
CA TYR A 211 -5.21 4.83 -8.99
C TYR A 211 -6.29 5.07 -7.94
N VAL A 212 -7.54 4.76 -8.26
CA VAL A 212 -8.66 4.87 -7.31
C VAL A 212 -9.24 3.50 -7.07
N PHE A 213 -9.07 2.99 -5.86
CA PHE A 213 -9.67 1.74 -5.39
C PHE A 213 -11.10 2.04 -4.97
N HIS A 214 -12.07 1.44 -5.65
CA HIS A 214 -13.48 1.54 -5.30
C HIS A 214 -13.96 0.17 -4.82
N ILE A 215 -14.22 0.11 -3.52
CA ILE A 215 -14.61 -1.10 -2.81
C ILE A 215 -16.10 -1.06 -2.56
N VAL A 216 -16.77 -2.13 -2.94
CA VAL A 216 -18.23 -2.27 -2.81
C VAL A 216 -18.50 -3.48 -1.97
N THR A 217 -19.19 -3.28 -0.86
CA THR A 217 -19.58 -4.32 0.09
C THR A 217 -21.06 -4.58 -0.03
N PHE A 218 -21.45 -5.83 -0.29
CA PHE A 218 -22.84 -6.26 -0.26
C PHE A 218 -23.06 -7.26 0.86
N SER A 219 -23.97 -6.94 1.79
CA SER A 219 -24.33 -7.86 2.88
C SER A 219 -25.82 -7.79 3.16
N LYS A 220 -26.47 -8.95 3.07
CA LYS A 220 -27.90 -9.15 3.43
C LYS A 220 -28.83 -8.10 2.81
N GLY A 221 -28.63 -7.77 1.52
CA GLY A 221 -29.45 -6.81 0.78
C GLY A 221 -29.00 -5.34 0.90
N THR A 222 -28.07 -5.02 1.80
CA THR A 222 -27.50 -3.68 1.95
C THR A 222 -26.19 -3.56 1.20
N VAL A 223 -25.98 -2.42 0.53
CA VAL A 223 -24.73 -2.06 -0.15
C VAL A 223 -24.03 -0.94 0.62
N SER A 224 -22.70 -1.01 0.70
CA SER A 224 -21.85 0.08 1.15
C SER A 224 -20.68 0.29 0.20
N HIS A 225 -20.20 1.52 0.11
CA HIS A 225 -19.10 1.92 -0.77
C HIS A 225 -17.99 2.57 0.05
N GLY A 226 -16.75 2.22 -0.26
CA GLY A 226 -15.57 2.91 0.24
C GLY A 226 -14.57 3.11 -0.88
N SER A 227 -13.83 4.22 -0.85
CA SER A 227 -12.82 4.50 -1.85
C SER A 227 -11.54 5.06 -1.23
N ALA A 228 -10.41 4.70 -1.81
CA ALA A 228 -9.11 5.28 -1.50
C ALA A 228 -8.34 5.52 -2.80
N ALA A 229 -7.51 6.57 -2.81
CA ALA A 229 -6.68 6.90 -3.96
C ALA A 229 -5.20 6.82 -3.58
N THR A 230 -4.38 6.29 -4.50
CA THR A 230 -2.93 6.22 -4.36
C THR A 230 -2.28 6.90 -5.55
N LEU A 231 -1.43 7.89 -5.29
CA LEU A 231 -0.60 8.52 -6.31
C LEU A 231 0.66 7.68 -6.54
N VAL A 232 0.77 7.07 -7.72
CA VAL A 232 1.94 6.30 -8.10
C VAL A 232 2.97 7.21 -8.76
N LEU A 233 4.19 7.18 -8.23
CA LEU A 233 5.34 7.96 -8.66
C LEU A 233 6.42 7.05 -9.27
N SER A 234 7.47 7.63 -9.83
CA SER A 234 8.63 6.86 -10.31
C SER A 234 9.37 6.13 -9.18
N GLN A 235 9.33 6.68 -7.97
CA GLN A 235 9.93 6.13 -6.75
C GLN A 235 9.07 6.47 -5.55
N ASP A 236 9.12 5.62 -4.52
CA ASP A 236 8.53 5.88 -3.22
C ASP A 236 9.51 6.69 -2.34
N ILE A 237 9.06 7.01 -1.13
CA ILE A 237 9.86 7.75 -0.14
C ILE A 237 11.15 6.99 0.21
N SER A 238 11.11 5.66 0.25
CA SER A 238 12.27 4.83 0.55
C SER A 238 13.33 4.93 -0.55
N GLY A 239 12.93 4.84 -1.82
CA GLY A 239 13.84 5.02 -2.95
C GLY A 239 14.49 6.40 -2.96
N VAL A 240 13.72 7.46 -2.66
CA VAL A 240 14.26 8.82 -2.54
C VAL A 240 15.25 8.93 -1.36
N ALA A 241 14.95 8.31 -0.21
CA ALA A 241 15.85 8.32 0.94
C ALA A 241 17.18 7.63 0.64
N GLU A 242 17.17 6.50 -0.06
CA GLU A 242 18.38 5.81 -0.52
C GLU A 242 19.22 6.68 -1.46
N GLN A 243 18.58 7.40 -2.39
CA GLN A 243 19.27 8.34 -3.26
C GLN A 243 19.92 9.49 -2.49
N VAL A 244 19.26 10.02 -1.47
CA VAL A 244 19.82 11.07 -0.60
C VAL A 244 21.03 10.55 0.19
N ILE A 245 20.96 9.34 0.74
CA ILE A 245 22.10 8.72 1.44
C ILE A 245 23.30 8.56 0.49
N LYS A 246 23.06 8.06 -0.73
CA LYS A 246 24.10 7.92 -1.74
C LYS A 246 24.71 9.26 -2.14
N LEU A 247 23.88 10.30 -2.31
CA LEU A 247 24.36 11.65 -2.61
C LEU A 247 25.23 12.20 -1.49
N ASN A 248 24.83 12.04 -0.24
CA ASN A 248 25.64 12.47 0.92
C ASN A 248 27.01 11.77 0.94
N SER A 249 27.06 10.47 0.64
CA SER A 249 28.33 9.74 0.56
C SER A 249 29.23 10.26 -0.55
N ILE A 250 28.68 10.58 -1.73
CA ILE A 250 29.45 11.18 -2.84
C ILE A 250 29.97 12.58 -2.45
N LEU A 251 29.16 13.38 -1.75
CA LEU A 251 29.57 14.70 -1.28
C LEU A 251 30.70 14.62 -0.25
N GLU A 252 30.64 13.66 0.67
CA GLU A 252 31.72 13.39 1.64
C GLU A 252 33.02 13.01 0.93
N GLN A 253 32.97 12.07 -0.01
CA GLN A 253 34.13 11.69 -0.84
C GLN A 253 34.70 12.89 -1.62
N THR A 254 33.83 13.73 -2.17
CA THR A 254 34.24 14.93 -2.90
C THR A 254 34.92 15.94 -1.97
N SER A 255 34.45 16.07 -0.73
CA SER A 255 35.08 16.91 0.30
C SER A 255 36.48 16.40 0.66
N ASP A 256 36.62 15.08 0.86
CA ASP A 256 37.92 14.47 1.18
C ASP A 256 38.94 14.66 0.05
N GLU A 257 38.51 14.50 -1.21
CA GLU A 257 39.38 14.75 -2.37
C GLU A 257 39.75 16.24 -2.49
N LEU A 258 38.86 17.16 -2.12
CA LEU A 258 39.18 18.59 -2.07
C LEU A 258 40.23 18.92 -0.99
N ASP A 259 40.16 18.28 0.18
CA ASP A 259 41.14 18.45 1.25
C ASP A 259 42.52 17.89 0.87
N LYS A 260 42.55 16.75 0.16
CA LYS A 260 43.79 16.23 -0.43
C LYS A 260 44.36 17.21 -1.46
N LEU A 261 43.55 17.67 -2.40
CA LEU A 261 43.97 18.63 -3.42
C LEU A 261 44.53 19.91 -2.79
N LYS A 262 43.88 20.44 -1.75
CA LYS A 262 44.36 21.60 -1.00
C LYS A 262 45.73 21.34 -0.37
N THR A 263 45.92 20.17 0.22
CA THR A 263 47.19 19.75 0.82
C THR A 263 48.30 19.64 -0.23
N GLU A 264 48.00 19.03 -1.38
CA GLU A 264 48.95 18.92 -2.49
C GLU A 264 49.34 20.30 -3.06
N ILE A 265 48.39 21.20 -3.26
CA ILE A 265 48.66 22.57 -3.71
C ILE A 265 49.55 23.31 -2.71
N SER A 266 49.29 23.16 -1.41
CA SER A 266 50.15 23.74 -0.38
C SER A 266 51.58 23.17 -0.44
N GLY A 267 51.71 21.86 -0.66
CA GLY A 267 53.02 21.20 -0.84
C GLY A 267 53.74 21.64 -2.11
N PHE A 268 53.01 21.90 -3.19
CA PHE A 268 53.57 22.49 -4.41
C PHE A 268 54.05 23.92 -4.15
N GLY A 269 53.29 24.72 -3.39
CA GLY A 269 53.68 26.07 -2.98
C GLY A 269 54.99 26.10 -2.20
N SER A 270 55.17 25.23 -1.20
CA SER A 270 56.41 25.15 -0.43
C SER A 270 57.60 24.67 -1.27
N THR A 271 57.35 23.77 -2.23
CA THR A 271 58.37 23.33 -3.21
C THR A 271 58.83 24.50 -4.08
N LEU A 272 57.89 25.32 -4.57
CA LEU A 272 58.20 26.50 -5.38
C LEU A 272 58.97 27.55 -4.58
N GLU A 273 58.59 27.79 -3.32
CA GLU A 273 59.28 28.72 -2.42
C GLU A 273 60.73 28.28 -2.16
N THR A 274 60.94 26.98 -1.89
CA THR A 274 62.27 26.39 -1.72
C THR A 274 63.12 26.53 -2.98
N ALA A 275 62.56 26.21 -4.15
CA ALA A 275 63.25 26.36 -5.43
C ALA A 275 63.63 27.82 -5.70
N SER A 276 62.74 28.77 -5.41
CA SER A 276 63.00 30.20 -5.53
C SER A 276 64.16 30.66 -4.63
N GLY A 277 64.17 30.23 -3.36
CA GLY A 277 65.27 30.54 -2.44
C GLY A 277 66.62 29.98 -2.89
N ASN A 278 66.65 28.76 -3.42
CA ASN A 278 67.86 28.15 -3.98
C ASN A 278 68.38 28.91 -5.21
N ILE A 279 67.49 29.38 -6.09
CA ILE A 279 67.84 30.21 -7.25
C ILE A 279 68.44 31.54 -6.78
N ASP A 280 67.81 32.21 -5.82
CA ASP A 280 68.28 33.49 -5.27
C ASP A 280 69.70 33.38 -4.66
N SER A 281 69.94 32.32 -3.88
CA SER A 281 71.27 32.00 -3.33
C SER A 281 72.30 31.70 -4.43
N SER A 282 71.91 30.97 -5.46
CA SER A 282 72.78 30.66 -6.61
C SER A 282 73.14 31.93 -7.39
N VAL A 283 72.16 32.81 -7.64
CA VAL A 283 72.36 34.11 -8.31
C VAL A 283 73.31 34.99 -7.50
N THR A 284 73.14 35.03 -6.17
CA THR A 284 74.04 35.76 -5.27
C THR A 284 75.47 35.22 -5.35
N SER A 285 75.63 33.89 -5.31
CA SER A 285 76.95 33.24 -5.39
C SER A 285 77.65 33.48 -6.74
N ILE A 286 76.89 33.45 -7.85
CA ILE A 286 77.38 33.78 -9.19
C ILE A 286 77.82 35.24 -9.23
N SER A 287 77.03 36.16 -8.68
CA SER A 287 77.35 37.59 -8.63
C SER A 287 78.67 37.85 -7.89
N THR A 288 78.87 37.21 -6.72
CA THR A 288 80.14 37.29 -5.99
C THR A 288 81.30 36.72 -6.80
N SER A 289 81.09 35.58 -7.47
CA SER A 289 82.13 34.96 -8.31
C SER A 289 82.52 35.85 -9.50
N VAL A 290 81.55 36.51 -10.13
CA VAL A 290 81.79 37.49 -11.20
C VAL A 290 82.60 38.69 -10.68
N SER A 291 82.25 39.23 -9.51
CA SER A 291 83.02 40.31 -8.87
C SER A 291 84.47 39.89 -8.58
N ASN A 292 84.68 38.70 -8.03
CA ASN A 292 86.02 38.16 -7.79
C ASN A 292 86.82 37.98 -9.08
N ILE A 293 86.18 37.53 -10.17
CA ILE A 293 86.81 37.41 -11.50
C ILE A 293 87.18 38.80 -12.05
N GLU A 294 86.30 39.79 -11.88
CA GLU A 294 86.57 41.17 -12.29
C GLU A 294 87.79 41.73 -11.55
N GLU A 295 87.86 41.54 -10.23
CA GLU A 295 89.02 41.97 -9.43
C GLU A 295 90.29 41.24 -9.84
N ALA A 296 90.25 39.92 -9.99
CA ALA A 296 91.40 39.12 -10.43
C ALA A 296 91.88 39.53 -11.84
N SER A 297 90.95 39.85 -12.75
CA SER A 297 91.25 40.37 -14.09
C SER A 297 91.95 41.73 -14.03
N LEU A 298 91.50 42.65 -13.17
CA LEU A 298 92.15 43.93 -12.94
C LEU A 298 93.56 43.77 -12.36
N GLN A 299 93.75 42.87 -11.40
CA GLN A 299 95.07 42.55 -10.84
C GLN A 299 96.00 41.96 -11.91
N LEU A 300 95.51 41.03 -12.72
CA LEU A 300 96.27 40.44 -13.82
C LEU A 300 96.71 41.50 -14.82
N ASN A 301 95.80 42.40 -15.21
CA ASN A 301 96.14 43.53 -16.08
C ASN A 301 97.19 44.45 -15.44
N SER A 302 97.06 44.77 -14.16
CA SER A 302 98.04 45.57 -13.41
C SER A 302 99.44 44.95 -13.40
N LEU A 303 99.54 43.62 -13.37
CA LEU A 303 100.81 42.89 -13.48
C LEU A 303 101.33 42.79 -14.92
N LEU A 304 100.43 42.58 -15.89
CA LEU A 304 100.78 42.34 -17.28
C LEU A 304 101.25 43.62 -17.98
N PHE A 305 100.63 44.77 -17.69
CA PHE A 305 100.97 46.03 -18.34
C PHE A 305 102.45 46.44 -18.14
N PRO A 306 103.01 46.44 -16.91
CA PRO A 306 104.44 46.70 -16.70
C PRO A 306 105.37 45.71 -17.41
N ILE A 307 105.00 44.42 -17.47
CA ILE A 307 105.79 43.39 -18.14
C ILE A 307 105.81 43.65 -19.65
N VAL A 308 104.64 43.87 -20.27
CA VAL A 308 104.53 44.18 -21.69
C VAL A 308 105.29 45.47 -22.03
N ALA A 309 105.16 46.52 -21.21
CA ALA A 309 105.92 47.75 -21.38
C ALA A 309 107.43 47.51 -21.29
N SER A 310 107.89 46.70 -20.34
CA SER A 310 109.31 46.34 -20.19
C SER A 310 109.84 45.56 -21.39
N ILE A 311 109.08 44.59 -21.90
CA ILE A 311 109.42 43.86 -23.14
C ILE A 311 109.51 44.84 -24.31
N GLY A 312 108.55 45.77 -24.44
CA GLY A 312 108.56 46.81 -25.47
C GLY A 312 109.81 47.69 -25.40
N ILE A 313 110.22 48.12 -24.20
CA ILE A 313 111.45 48.89 -23.98
C ILE A 313 112.69 48.08 -24.39
N ILE A 314 112.78 46.80 -23.96
CA ILE A 314 113.89 45.92 -24.31
C ILE A 314 114.01 45.76 -25.83
N VAL A 315 112.90 45.51 -26.51
CA VAL A 315 112.85 45.37 -27.98
C VAL A 315 113.27 46.68 -28.65
N ALA A 316 112.77 47.83 -28.20
CA ALA A 316 113.17 49.13 -28.73
C ALA A 316 114.68 49.39 -28.54
N LEU A 317 115.24 49.04 -27.36
CA LEU A 317 116.67 49.14 -27.09
C LEU A 317 117.49 48.23 -28.00
N GLN A 318 117.05 46.98 -28.20
CA GLN A 318 117.71 46.03 -29.10
C GLN A 318 117.76 46.59 -30.53
N ILE A 319 116.65 47.14 -31.03
CA ILE A 319 116.59 47.77 -32.36
C ILE A 319 117.58 48.95 -32.46
N ALA A 320 117.61 49.83 -31.45
CA ALA A 320 118.53 50.97 -31.43
C ALA A 320 120.02 50.54 -31.41
N ILE A 321 120.36 49.50 -30.64
CA ILE A 321 121.72 48.94 -30.59
C ILE A 321 122.10 48.34 -31.96
N PHE A 322 121.20 47.58 -32.59
CA PHE A 322 121.44 47.03 -33.94
C PHE A 322 121.60 48.12 -34.99
N ALA A 323 120.80 49.20 -34.93
CA ALA A 323 120.90 50.34 -35.83
C ALA A 323 122.23 51.10 -35.66
N ARG A 324 122.79 51.19 -34.44
CA ARG A 324 124.08 51.86 -34.15
C ARG A 324 125.33 51.06 -34.54
N ARG A 325 125.21 49.74 -34.72
CA ARG A 325 126.32 48.84 -35.12
C ARG A 325 126.49 48.67 -36.63
N ARG A 326 125.71 49.40 -37.44
CA ARG A 326 125.92 49.57 -38.88
C ARG A 326 126.61 50.91 -39.14
#